data_AF-A0A968DXT6-F1
#
_entry.id   AF-A0A968DXT6-F1
#
_cell.length_a   1.000
_cell.length_b   1.000
_cell.length_c   1.000
_cell.angle_alpha   90.00
_cell.angle_beta   90.00
_cell.angle_gamma   90.00
#
_symmetry.space_group_name_H-M   'P 1'
#
loop_
_entity.id
_entity.type
_entity.pdbx_description
1 polymer ?
#
loop_
_entity_poly.entity_id
_entity_poly.type
_entity_poly.pdbx_seq_one_letter_code
_entity_poly.pdbx_strand_id
1 'polypeptide(L)'
;MKKMVLTLVLSLALMVFMTTSMVAQEWSVKGNYIESCSCNPACPCIFGSSPTLGHCDASGLLEIKEGHYGDVSLDGISVLQTGRLGKWIKYYLSENATDEQINVVAPLMKALYGFGDMEVLAIEKAP
;
A
#
# COMPACT_ATOMS: atom_id res chain seq x y z
N MET A 1 -23.11 -45.55 9.53
CA MET A 1 -23.68 -44.44 8.74
C MET A 1 -23.49 -43.06 9.37
N LYS A 2 -24.02 -42.76 10.57
CA LYS A 2 -23.89 -41.42 11.19
C LYS A 2 -22.44 -40.91 11.35
N LYS A 3 -21.50 -41.79 11.75
CA LYS A 3 -20.07 -41.44 11.85
C LYS A 3 -19.45 -41.09 10.50
N MET A 4 -19.82 -41.81 9.44
CA MET A 4 -19.30 -41.60 8.08
C MET A 4 -19.83 -40.31 7.44
N VAL A 5 -21.10 -39.96 7.70
CA VAL A 5 -21.69 -38.68 7.30
C VAL A 5 -21.03 -37.52 8.05
N LEU A 6 -20.76 -37.68 9.34
CA LEU A 6 -20.10 -36.64 10.15
C LEU A 6 -18.65 -36.39 9.68
N THR A 7 -17.90 -37.45 9.37
CA THR A 7 -16.54 -37.31 8.82
C THR A 7 -16.56 -36.61 7.47
N LEU A 8 -17.53 -36.94 6.59
CA LEU A 8 -17.65 -36.32 5.27
C LEU A 8 -17.97 -34.82 5.37
N VAL A 9 -18.90 -34.45 6.25
CA VAL A 9 -19.28 -33.05 6.51
C VAL A 9 -18.11 -32.26 7.11
N LEU A 10 -17.37 -32.84 8.06
CA LEU A 10 -16.16 -32.20 8.61
C LEU A 10 -15.09 -32.00 7.55
N SER A 11 -14.86 -33.00 6.67
CA SER A 11 -13.88 -32.88 5.60
C SER A 11 -14.28 -31.84 4.53
N LEU A 12 -15.57 -31.75 4.18
CA LEU A 12 -16.06 -30.71 3.27
C LEU A 12 -15.93 -29.32 3.89
N ALA A 13 -16.26 -29.17 5.17
CA ALA A 13 -16.09 -27.90 5.89
C ALA A 13 -14.62 -27.48 5.93
N LEU A 14 -13.70 -28.42 6.18
CA LEU A 14 -12.26 -28.15 6.18
C LEU A 14 -11.75 -27.70 4.80
N MET A 15 -12.29 -28.27 3.70
CA MET A 15 -11.96 -27.86 2.34
C MET A 15 -12.47 -26.45 2.01
N VAL A 16 -13.68 -26.08 2.44
CA VAL A 16 -14.25 -24.73 2.24
C VAL A 16 -13.43 -23.68 3.01
N PHE A 17 -12.97 -24.00 4.22
CA PHE A 17 -12.08 -23.13 5.01
C PHE A 17 -10.69 -22.94 4.38
N MET A 18 -10.23 -23.87 3.55
CA MET A 18 -8.91 -23.81 2.90
C MET A 18 -8.92 -22.97 1.61
N THR A 19 -10.09 -22.71 1.01
CA THR A 19 -10.23 -21.94 -0.24
C THR A 19 -10.31 -20.42 -0.05
N THR A 20 -10.43 -19.90 1.17
CA THR A 20 -10.26 -18.47 1.46
C THR A 20 -8.77 -18.12 1.51
N SER A 21 -8.06 -18.33 0.40
CA SER A 21 -6.78 -17.68 0.16
C SER A 21 -7.00 -16.17 0.03
N MET A 22 -6.15 -15.34 0.63
CA MET A 22 -6.00 -13.93 0.27
C MET A 22 -5.69 -13.85 -1.23
N VAL A 23 -6.72 -13.67 -2.06
CA VAL A 23 -6.52 -13.31 -3.45
C VAL A 23 -5.99 -11.89 -3.42
N ALA A 24 -4.72 -11.72 -3.75
CA ALA A 24 -4.17 -10.39 -4.05
C ALA A 24 -5.04 -9.81 -5.16
N GLN A 25 -5.73 -8.70 -4.87
CA GLN A 25 -6.62 -8.06 -5.83
C GLN A 25 -5.80 -7.57 -7.03
N GLU A 26 -6.39 -7.66 -8.23
CA GLU A 26 -5.80 -7.03 -9.40
C GLU A 26 -5.76 -5.51 -9.18
N TRP A 27 -4.64 -4.89 -9.51
CA TRP A 27 -4.47 -3.45 -9.35
C TRP A 27 -3.65 -2.87 -10.48
N SER A 28 -3.93 -1.62 -10.81
CA SER A 28 -3.17 -0.84 -11.78
C SER A 28 -3.26 0.63 -11.43
N VAL A 29 -2.17 1.36 -11.60
CA VAL A 29 -2.12 2.81 -11.42
C VAL A 29 -1.32 3.45 -12.55
N LYS A 30 -1.91 4.45 -13.17
CA LYS A 30 -1.31 5.32 -14.16
C LYS A 30 -1.44 6.76 -13.67
N GLY A 31 -0.31 7.44 -13.59
CA GLY A 31 -0.26 8.73 -12.94
C GLY A 31 1.07 9.46 -13.13
N ASN A 32 1.18 10.60 -12.48
CA ASN A 32 2.45 11.31 -12.33
C ASN A 32 3.01 10.98 -10.95
N TYR A 33 4.32 10.70 -10.89
CA TYR A 33 5.02 10.53 -9.63
C TYR A 33 6.16 11.55 -9.54
N ILE A 34 6.22 12.27 -8.42
CA ILE A 34 7.35 13.12 -8.08
C ILE A 34 7.86 12.75 -6.69
N GLU A 35 9.17 12.78 -6.50
CA GLU A 35 9.79 12.56 -5.20
C GLU A 35 10.94 13.51 -4.94
N SER A 36 11.21 13.73 -3.67
CA SER A 36 12.38 14.43 -3.17
C SER A 36 12.85 13.76 -1.89
N CYS A 37 14.16 13.64 -1.73
CA CYS A 37 14.75 13.13 -0.50
C CYS A 37 16.01 13.91 -0.11
N SER A 38 16.41 13.79 1.16
CA SER A 38 17.59 14.44 1.71
C SER A 38 18.94 13.92 1.19
N CYS A 39 18.94 12.92 0.30
CA CYS A 39 20.17 12.32 -0.23
C CYS A 39 20.81 13.16 -1.34
N ASN A 40 22.11 12.93 -1.59
CA ASN A 40 22.77 13.52 -2.77
C ASN A 40 22.10 13.04 -4.08
N PRO A 41 22.23 13.81 -5.18
CA PRO A 41 21.69 13.42 -6.49
C PRO A 41 22.14 12.03 -6.93
N ALA A 42 21.28 11.35 -7.69
CA ALA A 42 21.32 9.89 -7.91
C ALA A 42 21.17 9.13 -6.59
N CYS A 43 19.92 9.05 -6.11
CA CYS A 43 19.62 8.48 -4.80
C CYS A 43 20.14 7.04 -4.70
N PRO A 44 21.09 6.73 -3.79
CA PRO A 44 21.66 5.39 -3.68
C PRO A 44 20.62 4.32 -3.34
N CYS A 45 19.51 4.70 -2.70
CA CYS A 45 18.43 3.80 -2.30
C CYS A 45 17.79 3.07 -3.49
N ILE A 46 17.73 3.70 -4.68
CA ILE A 46 17.14 3.06 -5.89
C ILE A 46 17.97 1.88 -6.38
N PHE A 47 19.25 1.84 -5.97
CA PHE A 47 20.19 0.76 -6.26
C PHE A 47 20.41 -0.16 -5.05
N GLY A 48 19.59 -0.04 -4.00
CA GLY A 48 19.68 -0.84 -2.78
C GLY A 48 20.84 -0.43 -1.86
N SER A 49 21.47 0.72 -2.08
CA SER A 49 22.53 1.24 -1.20
C SER A 49 21.97 2.11 -0.08
N SER A 50 22.75 2.29 1.00
CA SER A 50 22.33 3.10 2.15
C SER A 50 22.19 4.59 1.81
N PRO A 51 21.33 5.34 2.53
CA PRO A 51 21.20 6.78 2.38
C PRO A 51 22.53 7.52 2.61
N THR A 52 22.75 8.61 1.86
CA THR A 52 24.04 9.34 1.90
C THR A 52 24.35 9.97 3.26
N LEU A 53 23.33 10.33 4.03
CA LEU A 53 23.45 10.97 5.34
C LEU A 53 23.16 10.01 6.50
N GLY A 54 23.17 8.69 6.24
CA GLY A 54 22.76 7.66 7.20
C GLY A 54 21.26 7.65 7.54
N HIS A 55 20.48 8.57 6.98
CA HIS A 55 19.03 8.61 7.02
C HIS A 55 18.51 9.21 5.71
N CYS A 56 17.25 8.93 5.39
CA CYS A 56 16.55 9.47 4.22
C CYS A 56 15.25 10.08 4.69
N ASP A 57 15.17 11.41 4.69
CA ASP A 57 13.91 12.13 4.86
C ASP A 57 13.37 12.36 3.45
N ALA A 58 12.24 11.73 3.15
CA ALA A 58 11.70 11.64 1.81
C ALA A 58 10.25 12.07 1.78
N SER A 59 9.86 12.71 0.67
CA SER A 59 8.47 12.98 0.34
C SER A 59 8.22 12.59 -1.11
N GLY A 60 7.04 12.06 -1.37
CA GLY A 60 6.61 11.68 -2.72
C GLY A 60 5.14 11.99 -2.92
N LEU A 61 4.79 12.51 -4.09
CA LEU A 61 3.41 12.75 -4.49
C LEU A 61 3.11 11.87 -5.70
N LEU A 62 2.07 11.05 -5.57
CA LEU A 62 1.47 10.29 -6.65
C LEU A 62 0.12 10.92 -6.99
N GLU A 63 0.01 11.44 -8.21
CA GLU A 63 -1.26 11.89 -8.79
C GLU A 63 -1.81 10.77 -9.68
N ILE A 64 -2.91 10.14 -9.26
CA ILE A 64 -3.52 9.04 -10.00
C ILE A 64 -4.45 9.61 -11.07
N LYS A 65 -4.11 9.38 -12.33
CA LYS A 65 -4.96 9.76 -13.47
C LYS A 65 -6.00 8.69 -13.75
N GLU A 66 -5.56 7.44 -13.81
CA GLU A 66 -6.38 6.26 -14.07
C GLU A 66 -5.86 5.09 -13.21
N GLY A 67 -6.73 4.31 -12.57
CA GLY A 67 -6.32 3.17 -11.78
C GLY A 67 -7.44 2.48 -11.00
N HIS A 68 -7.14 1.29 -10.50
CA HIS A 68 -8.05 0.52 -9.66
C HIS A 68 -7.29 -0.41 -8.72
N TYR A 69 -8.00 -0.91 -7.72
CA TYR A 69 -7.61 -2.04 -6.89
C TYR A 69 -8.86 -2.87 -6.60
N GLY A 70 -8.94 -4.05 -7.22
CA GLY A 70 -10.20 -4.80 -7.33
C GLY A 70 -11.28 -3.91 -7.95
N ASP A 71 -12.42 -3.81 -7.29
CA ASP A 71 -13.57 -3.02 -7.75
C ASP A 71 -13.48 -1.52 -7.38
N VAL A 72 -12.46 -1.11 -6.62
CA VAL A 72 -12.32 0.28 -6.16
C VAL A 72 -11.56 1.10 -7.20
N SER A 73 -12.25 2.06 -7.83
CA SER A 73 -11.60 3.05 -8.70
C SER A 73 -10.71 3.99 -7.87
N LEU A 74 -9.48 4.20 -8.36
CA LEU A 74 -8.51 5.13 -7.79
C LEU A 74 -8.37 6.39 -8.66
N ASP A 75 -9.28 6.61 -9.59
CA ASP A 75 -9.18 7.71 -10.56
C ASP A 75 -9.28 9.08 -9.88
N GLY A 76 -8.40 10.00 -10.27
CA GLY A 76 -8.48 11.41 -9.91
C GLY A 76 -8.17 11.73 -8.45
N ILE A 77 -7.63 10.79 -7.67
CA ILE A 77 -7.11 11.06 -6.34
C ILE A 77 -5.60 11.24 -6.36
N SER A 78 -5.09 11.97 -5.39
CA SER A 78 -3.65 12.12 -5.16
C SER A 78 -3.29 11.67 -3.76
N VAL A 79 -2.09 11.11 -3.61
CA VAL A 79 -1.53 10.72 -2.32
C VAL A 79 -0.12 11.28 -2.17
N LEU A 80 0.05 12.13 -1.16
CA LEU A 80 1.34 12.60 -0.68
C LEU A 80 1.79 11.67 0.45
N GLN A 81 3.00 11.15 0.34
CA GLN A 81 3.68 10.50 1.43
C GLN A 81 4.86 11.35 1.89
N THR A 82 5.11 11.37 3.20
CA THR A 82 6.30 11.99 3.76
C THR A 82 6.77 11.20 4.96
N GLY A 83 8.08 11.06 5.12
CA GLY A 83 8.62 10.09 6.05
C GLY A 83 10.11 10.20 6.29
N ARG A 84 10.56 9.46 7.30
CA ARG A 84 11.94 9.04 7.44
C ARG A 84 12.01 7.56 7.12
N LEU A 85 12.69 7.23 6.02
CA LEU A 85 12.79 5.87 5.50
C LEU A 85 13.31 4.90 6.56
N GLY A 86 12.66 3.76 6.70
CA GLY A 86 12.98 2.75 7.73
C GLY A 86 12.64 3.16 9.17
N LYS A 87 11.95 4.28 9.38
CA LYS A 87 11.44 4.70 10.71
C LYS A 87 9.95 4.96 10.72
N TRP A 88 9.50 6.00 10.02
CA TRP A 88 8.10 6.43 10.07
C TRP A 88 7.64 7.05 8.76
N ILE A 89 6.33 6.99 8.51
CA ILE A 89 5.67 7.51 7.32
C ILE A 89 4.30 8.10 7.65
N LYS A 90 3.89 9.14 6.91
CA LYS A 90 2.56 9.72 6.91
C LYS A 90 2.01 9.75 5.48
N TYR A 91 0.72 9.52 5.34
CA TYR A 91 -0.01 9.60 4.08
C TYR A 91 -1.09 10.68 4.16
N TYR A 92 -1.10 11.56 3.17
CA TYR A 92 -2.09 12.60 2.98
C TYR A 92 -2.78 12.39 1.64
N LEU A 93 -4.10 12.26 1.65
CA LEU A 93 -4.90 12.05 0.45
C LEU A 93 -5.59 13.34 0.02
N SER A 94 -5.82 13.50 -1.27
CA SER A 94 -6.61 14.62 -1.80
C SER A 94 -8.00 14.67 -1.15
N GLU A 95 -8.54 15.88 -0.97
CA GLU A 95 -9.80 16.09 -0.25
C GLU A 95 -10.99 15.32 -0.87
N ASN A 96 -10.96 15.14 -2.19
CA ASN A 96 -11.96 14.41 -2.96
C ASN A 96 -11.91 12.88 -2.78
N ALA A 97 -10.89 12.34 -2.09
CA ALA A 97 -10.81 10.90 -1.85
C ALA A 97 -11.95 10.42 -0.95
N THR A 98 -12.57 9.30 -1.34
CA THR A 98 -13.59 8.63 -0.52
C THR A 98 -12.95 7.78 0.57
N ASP A 99 -13.72 7.42 1.60
CA ASP A 99 -13.23 6.52 2.66
C ASP A 99 -12.80 5.16 2.11
N GLU A 100 -13.51 4.66 1.09
CA GLU A 100 -13.17 3.43 0.39
C GLU A 100 -11.81 3.54 -0.33
N GLN A 101 -11.56 4.65 -1.02
CA GLN A 101 -10.27 4.93 -1.65
C GLN A 101 -9.15 5.06 -0.63
N ILE A 102 -9.39 5.75 0.49
CA ILE A 102 -8.42 5.93 1.58
C ILE A 102 -7.98 4.56 2.15
N ASN A 103 -8.95 3.68 2.41
CA ASN A 103 -8.70 2.35 2.98
C ASN A 103 -7.86 1.45 2.07
N VAL A 104 -7.83 1.73 0.77
CA VAL A 104 -7.14 0.91 -0.23
C VAL A 104 -5.79 1.50 -0.62
N VAL A 105 -5.74 2.80 -0.93
CA VAL A 105 -4.53 3.41 -1.49
C VAL A 105 -3.42 3.55 -0.44
N ALA A 106 -3.72 3.80 0.83
CA ALA A 106 -2.67 3.94 1.84
C ALA A 106 -1.90 2.62 2.08
N PRO A 107 -2.56 1.45 2.22
CA PRO A 107 -1.87 0.16 2.21
C PRO A 107 -1.13 -0.14 0.90
N LEU A 108 -1.71 0.21 -0.26
CA LEU A 108 -1.05 0.05 -1.56
C LEU A 108 0.25 0.87 -1.62
N MET A 109 0.22 2.12 -1.19
CA MET A 109 1.40 2.99 -1.14
C MET A 109 2.45 2.46 -0.17
N LYS A 110 2.03 1.89 0.98
CA LYS A 110 2.96 1.20 1.89
C LYS A 110 3.66 0.02 1.21
N ALA A 111 2.94 -0.75 0.39
CA ALA A 111 3.54 -1.86 -0.34
C ALA A 111 4.51 -1.39 -1.45
N LEU A 112 4.20 -0.29 -2.13
CA LEU A 112 5.04 0.27 -3.20
C LEU A 112 6.31 0.96 -2.69
N TYR A 113 6.24 1.63 -1.53
CA TYR A 113 7.33 2.44 -0.96
C TYR A 113 7.93 1.88 0.32
N GLY A 114 7.51 0.69 0.73
CA GLY A 114 7.94 0.02 1.96
C GLY A 114 9.39 -0.44 1.91
N PHE A 115 10.35 0.48 2.00
CA PHE A 115 11.73 0.15 2.35
C PHE A 115 11.78 -0.21 3.85
N GLY A 116 11.39 -1.45 4.17
CA GLY A 116 11.38 -1.99 5.53
C GLY A 116 10.13 -1.65 6.35
N ASP A 117 10.16 -2.07 7.62
CA ASP A 117 9.06 -1.89 8.58
C ASP A 117 9.00 -0.44 9.08
N MET A 118 8.26 0.40 8.36
CA MET A 118 7.99 1.80 8.77
C MET A 118 6.71 1.89 9.61
N GLU A 119 6.78 2.68 10.69
CA GLU A 119 5.62 3.06 11.49
C GLU A 119 4.74 4.05 10.72
N VAL A 120 3.45 3.73 10.56
CA VAL A 120 2.49 4.64 9.93
C VAL A 120 1.94 5.57 11.01
N LEU A 121 2.31 6.86 10.95
CA LEU A 121 1.91 7.86 11.94
C LEU A 121 0.59 8.55 11.59
N ALA A 122 0.21 8.59 10.31
CA ALA A 122 -1.03 9.20 9.85
C ALA A 122 -1.46 8.65 8.49
N ILE A 123 -2.78 8.49 8.33
CA ILE A 123 -3.48 8.34 7.05
C ILE A 123 -4.68 9.27 7.15
N GLU A 124 -4.60 10.43 6.50
CA GLU A 124 -5.63 11.45 6.59
C GLU A 124 -5.76 12.23 5.29
N LYS A 125 -6.77 13.08 5.18
CA LYS A 125 -6.88 14.00 4.05
C LYS A 125 -5.87 15.13 4.22
N ALA A 126 -5.35 15.64 3.10
CA ALA A 126 -4.50 16.81 3.08
C ALA A 126 -5.26 18.00 3.70
N PRO A 127 -4.58 18.86 4.49
CA PRO A 127 -5.15 20.06 5.06
C PRO A 127 -5.42 21.17 4.03
#